data_AF-A0A2E2U890-F1
#
_entry.id   AF-A0A2E2U890-F1
#
_cell.length_a   1.000
_cell.length_b   1.000
_cell.length_c   1.000
_cell.angle_alpha   90.00
_cell.angle_beta   90.00
_cell.angle_gamma   90.00
#
_symmetry.space_group_name_H-M   'P 1'
#
loop_
_entity.id
_entity.type
_entity.pdbx_description
1 polymer ?
#
loop_
_entity_poly.entity_id
_entity_poly.type
_entity_poly.pdbx_seq_one_letter_code
_entity_poly.pdbx_strand_id
1 'polypeptide(L)'
;MKKLFAITMIFGSMLSAYADIDLKDGFNGQPARTFIRTLDSNERIEVNFLRPQYVEDLMIFAEGRQRRFSFADVYADGELISTLGVPGFDPDYPVVVRGNVQKIEIVARANSRVAIRDFQIFTTPKVYNSYVRLPRSARSDYSLDDWGKHVIDSVYELYYLMRDKGLITEDEYITYIQPMRRLAIRTQASDDARDAESIRTYRKARELAESIKAAEPLFERTLMVMDQHLDMVSIDLLTIMEDISEKYDFDIE
;
A
#
# COMPACT_ATOMS: atom_id res chain seq x y z
N MET A 1 12.93 -47.19 -27.72
CA MET A 1 11.83 -46.35 -28.28
C MET A 1 11.05 -45.81 -27.09
N LYS A 2 11.37 -44.60 -26.65
CA LYS A 2 10.68 -43.31 -26.96
C LYS A 2 9.49 -43.03 -26.03
N LYS A 3 9.73 -42.01 -25.18
CA LYS A 3 8.78 -41.10 -24.51
C LYS A 3 8.19 -41.54 -23.16
N LEU A 4 8.95 -41.29 -22.09
CA LEU A 4 8.37 -40.78 -20.84
C LEU A 4 8.65 -39.27 -20.83
N PHE A 5 7.60 -38.46 -20.97
CA PHE A 5 7.69 -37.01 -20.76
C PHE A 5 7.75 -36.76 -19.25
N ALA A 6 8.89 -36.25 -18.79
CA ALA A 6 8.98 -35.62 -17.49
C ALA A 6 8.14 -34.33 -17.56
N ILE A 7 6.95 -34.36 -16.94
CA ILE A 7 6.23 -33.14 -16.60
C ILE A 7 6.87 -32.61 -15.32
N THR A 8 7.97 -31.90 -15.51
CA THR A 8 8.49 -30.98 -14.50
C THR A 8 7.56 -29.77 -14.53
N MET A 9 6.42 -29.85 -13.85
CA MET A 9 5.64 -28.64 -13.58
C MET A 9 6.40 -27.83 -12.53
N ILE A 10 6.93 -26.73 -13.03
CA ILE A 10 7.53 -25.61 -12.32
C ILE A 10 6.49 -25.09 -11.31
N PHE A 11 6.53 -25.61 -10.09
CA PHE A 11 5.96 -24.95 -8.91
C PHE A 11 7.12 -24.31 -8.15
N GLY A 12 7.55 -23.15 -8.63
CA GLY A 12 8.71 -22.49 -8.07
C GLY A 12 8.92 -21.12 -8.66
N SER A 13 8.03 -20.17 -8.31
CA SER A 13 8.31 -18.74 -8.14
C SER A 13 7.01 -17.95 -8.04
N MET A 14 6.25 -18.11 -6.95
CA MET A 14 5.41 -17.00 -6.46
C MET A 14 6.33 -16.10 -5.63
N LEU A 15 7.29 -15.46 -6.29
CA LEU A 15 8.01 -14.35 -5.72
C LEU A 15 7.08 -13.15 -5.85
N SER A 16 6.70 -12.62 -4.68
CA SER A 16 6.23 -11.26 -4.48
C SER A 16 7.15 -10.31 -5.23
N ALA A 17 6.79 -10.00 -6.47
CA ALA A 17 7.40 -8.96 -7.26
C ALA A 17 6.55 -7.72 -7.08
N TYR A 18 7.17 -6.55 -6.98
CA TYR A 18 6.53 -5.31 -7.39
C TYR A 18 5.88 -5.58 -8.75
N ALA A 19 4.55 -5.50 -8.81
CA ALA A 19 3.83 -5.77 -10.03
C ALA A 19 3.20 -4.45 -10.45
N ASP A 20 3.98 -3.66 -11.18
CA ASP A 20 3.37 -2.74 -12.13
C ASP A 20 2.60 -3.65 -13.10
N ILE A 21 1.28 -3.68 -12.96
CA ILE A 21 0.43 -4.48 -13.83
C ILE A 21 0.19 -3.63 -15.07
N ASP A 22 0.89 -3.96 -16.15
CA ASP A 22 0.64 -3.38 -17.45
C ASP A 22 -0.42 -4.19 -18.20
N LEU A 23 -1.61 -3.62 -18.38
CA LEU A 23 -2.72 -4.30 -19.03
C LEU A 23 -2.53 -4.48 -20.55
N LYS A 24 -1.48 -3.90 -21.16
CA LYS A 24 -1.07 -4.22 -22.54
C LYS A 24 -0.58 -5.65 -22.70
N ASP A 25 -0.13 -6.28 -21.63
CA ASP A 25 0.28 -7.69 -21.63
C ASP A 25 -0.89 -8.65 -21.36
N GLY A 26 -2.06 -8.09 -21.03
CA GLY A 26 -3.20 -8.84 -20.50
C GLY A 26 -3.06 -9.13 -19.00
N PHE A 27 -4.13 -9.58 -18.38
CA PHE A 27 -4.19 -9.77 -16.93
C PHE A 27 -5.20 -10.84 -16.54
N ASN A 28 -4.87 -11.68 -15.55
CA ASN A 28 -5.73 -12.76 -15.05
C ASN A 28 -6.34 -13.65 -16.15
N GLY A 29 -5.54 -14.02 -17.16
CA GLY A 29 -5.97 -14.85 -18.29
C GLY A 29 -6.83 -14.12 -19.33
N GLN A 30 -7.11 -12.83 -19.14
CA GLN A 30 -7.78 -12.00 -20.13
C GLN A 30 -6.75 -11.32 -21.06
N PRO A 31 -6.98 -11.30 -22.38
CA PRO A 31 -6.05 -10.69 -23.32
C PRO A 31 -6.12 -9.16 -23.24
N ALA A 32 -5.02 -8.49 -23.61
CA ALA A 32 -4.87 -7.04 -23.62
C ALA A 32 -6.03 -6.27 -24.25
N ARG A 33 -6.61 -6.77 -25.36
CA ARG A 33 -7.76 -6.17 -26.05
C ARG A 33 -9.02 -5.99 -25.19
N THR A 34 -9.08 -6.66 -24.04
CA THR A 34 -10.15 -6.50 -23.04
C THR A 34 -10.05 -5.14 -22.34
N PHE A 35 -8.82 -4.69 -22.10
CA PHE A 35 -8.48 -3.47 -21.37
C PHE A 35 -8.06 -2.32 -22.29
N ILE A 36 -7.37 -2.63 -23.39
CA ILE A 36 -6.87 -1.66 -24.35
C ILE A 36 -7.81 -1.65 -25.56
N ARG A 37 -8.87 -0.84 -25.47
CA ARG A 37 -9.90 -0.72 -26.51
C ARG A 37 -10.59 0.63 -26.48
N THR A 38 -11.39 0.88 -27.52
CA THR A 38 -12.34 2.00 -27.51
C THR A 38 -13.60 1.62 -26.75
N LEU A 39 -14.02 2.50 -25.84
CA LEU A 39 -15.28 2.47 -25.15
C LEU A 39 -16.26 3.43 -25.83
N ASP A 40 -17.40 2.90 -26.26
CA ASP A 40 -18.56 3.71 -26.63
C ASP A 40 -19.38 4.06 -25.36
N SER A 41 -20.42 4.89 -25.51
CA SER A 41 -21.14 5.43 -24.35
C SER A 41 -21.73 4.35 -23.44
N ASN A 42 -21.48 4.47 -22.13
CA ASN A 42 -21.83 3.54 -21.07
C ASN A 42 -21.14 2.17 -21.13
N GLU A 43 -20.21 1.97 -22.07
CA GLU A 43 -19.35 0.79 -22.03
C GLU A 43 -18.30 0.92 -20.93
N ARG A 44 -17.81 -0.25 -20.48
CA ARG A 44 -16.86 -0.36 -19.39
C ARG A 44 -15.69 -1.30 -19.67
N ILE A 45 -14.58 -1.01 -19.03
CA ILE A 45 -13.49 -1.93 -18.79
C ILE A 45 -13.54 -2.29 -17.31
N GLU A 46 -13.44 -3.58 -17.00
CA GLU A 46 -13.40 -4.07 -15.63
C GLU A 46 -12.11 -4.84 -15.41
N VAL A 47 -11.35 -4.47 -14.39
CA VAL A 47 -10.17 -5.18 -13.93
C VAL A 47 -10.52 -5.81 -12.60
N ASN A 48 -10.60 -7.15 -12.58
CA ASN A 48 -10.92 -7.91 -11.38
C ASN A 48 -9.65 -8.54 -10.81
N PHE A 49 -9.32 -8.21 -9.57
CA PHE A 49 -8.25 -8.88 -8.83
C PHE A 49 -8.78 -10.17 -8.20
N LEU A 50 -7.99 -11.26 -8.27
CA LEU A 50 -8.39 -12.56 -7.70
C LEU A 50 -8.59 -12.51 -6.18
N ARG A 51 -7.94 -11.55 -5.53
CA ARG A 51 -8.03 -11.19 -4.11
C ARG A 51 -7.90 -9.66 -4.01
N PRO A 52 -8.39 -9.02 -2.93
CA PRO A 52 -8.13 -7.60 -2.71
C PRO A 52 -6.63 -7.30 -2.84
N GLN A 53 -6.30 -6.31 -3.66
CA GLN A 53 -4.93 -5.90 -3.95
C GLN A 53 -4.79 -4.42 -3.62
N TYR A 54 -3.71 -4.06 -2.93
CA TYR A 54 -3.42 -2.65 -2.69
C TYR A 54 -2.96 -1.98 -3.99
N VAL A 55 -3.66 -0.90 -4.36
CA VAL A 55 -3.35 -0.08 -5.53
C VAL A 55 -3.00 1.32 -5.03
N GLU A 56 -1.81 1.82 -5.38
CA GLU A 56 -1.41 3.20 -5.08
C GLU A 56 -2.06 4.16 -6.07
N ASP A 57 -1.80 3.93 -7.35
CA ASP A 57 -2.25 4.76 -8.45
C ASP A 57 -2.42 3.96 -9.75
N LEU A 58 -3.17 4.57 -10.65
CA LEU A 58 -3.41 4.11 -12.00
C LEU A 58 -2.80 5.13 -12.94
N MET A 59 -2.16 4.67 -14.02
CA MET A 59 -1.85 5.51 -15.16
C MET A 59 -2.65 5.03 -16.36
N ILE A 60 -3.63 5.84 -16.75
CA ILE A 60 -4.52 5.55 -17.86
C ILE A 60 -4.12 6.44 -19.03
N PHE A 61 -3.80 5.84 -20.17
CA PHE A 61 -3.56 6.58 -21.39
C PHE A 61 -4.82 6.55 -22.25
N ALA A 62 -5.49 7.67 -22.46
CA ALA A 62 -6.78 7.72 -23.14
C ALA A 62 -6.90 8.87 -24.16
N GLU A 63 -7.62 8.65 -25.25
CA GLU A 63 -7.89 9.69 -26.26
C GLU A 63 -9.38 9.80 -26.55
N GLY A 64 -9.90 11.03 -26.55
CA GLY A 64 -11.28 11.33 -26.95
C GLY A 64 -11.44 11.17 -28.46
N ARG A 65 -12.43 10.38 -28.89
CA ARG A 65 -12.67 10.10 -30.32
C ARG A 65 -13.84 10.89 -30.92
N GLN A 66 -14.16 12.04 -30.34
CA GLN A 66 -15.25 12.90 -30.78
C GLN A 66 -14.79 14.34 -31.01
N ARG A 67 -15.61 15.12 -31.73
CA ARG A 67 -15.36 16.55 -31.96
C ARG A 67 -15.49 17.41 -30.69
N ARG A 68 -16.10 16.87 -29.64
CA ARG A 68 -16.28 17.49 -28.31
C ARG A 68 -15.48 16.70 -27.28
N PHE A 69 -15.31 17.25 -26.07
CA PHE A 69 -14.72 16.54 -24.95
C PHE A 69 -15.46 15.23 -24.67
N SER A 70 -14.72 14.14 -24.51
CA SER A 70 -15.24 12.87 -24.00
C SER A 70 -14.92 12.77 -22.52
N PHE A 71 -15.71 11.98 -21.79
CA PHE A 71 -15.51 11.77 -20.36
C PHE A 71 -15.56 10.29 -20.02
N ALA A 72 -14.71 9.88 -19.08
CA ALA A 72 -14.77 8.57 -18.48
C ALA A 72 -14.76 8.71 -16.95
N ASP A 73 -15.49 7.85 -16.28
CA ASP A 73 -15.47 7.73 -14.82
C ASP A 73 -14.66 6.50 -14.43
N VAL A 74 -13.83 6.65 -13.40
CA VAL A 74 -13.02 5.58 -12.83
C VAL A 74 -13.60 5.23 -11.47
N TYR A 75 -13.85 3.94 -11.26
CA TYR A 75 -14.41 3.42 -10.03
C TYR A 75 -13.46 2.40 -9.39
N ALA A 76 -13.45 2.37 -8.07
CA ALA A 76 -12.84 1.33 -7.26
C ALA A 76 -13.92 0.68 -6.40
N ASP A 77 -14.15 -0.63 -6.55
CA ASP A 77 -15.18 -1.39 -5.84
C ASP A 77 -16.59 -0.76 -5.88
N GLY A 78 -16.89 -0.02 -6.96
CA GLY A 78 -18.17 0.66 -7.18
C GLY A 78 -18.23 2.10 -6.67
N GLU A 79 -17.21 2.59 -5.96
CA GLU A 79 -17.07 3.99 -5.59
C GLU A 79 -16.40 4.80 -6.70
N LEU A 80 -16.95 5.97 -7.04
CA LEU A 80 -16.37 6.88 -8.03
C LEU A 80 -15.13 7.56 -7.44
N ILE A 81 -13.95 7.27 -7.98
CA ILE A 81 -12.69 7.84 -7.48
C ILE A 81 -12.14 8.96 -8.36
N SER A 82 -12.48 8.98 -9.65
CA SER A 82 -12.06 10.05 -10.56
C SER A 82 -12.95 10.18 -11.79
N THR A 83 -13.01 11.38 -12.35
CA THR A 83 -13.60 11.64 -13.66
C THR A 83 -12.52 12.19 -14.58
N LEU A 84 -12.27 11.49 -15.68
CA LEU A 84 -11.34 11.87 -16.72
C LEU A 84 -12.06 12.77 -17.73
N GLY A 85 -11.56 14.00 -17.90
CA GLY A 85 -11.88 14.80 -19.08
C GLY A 85 -10.91 14.42 -20.18
N VAL A 86 -11.38 13.71 -21.20
CA VAL A 86 -10.54 13.11 -22.26
C VAL A 86 -10.67 13.91 -23.57
N PRO A 87 -9.81 14.92 -23.80
CA PRO A 87 -9.67 15.56 -25.09
C PRO A 87 -9.13 14.61 -26.17
N GLY A 88 -9.19 15.05 -27.43
CA GLY A 88 -8.60 14.31 -28.57
C GLY A 88 -7.07 14.38 -28.64
N PHE A 89 -6.41 14.89 -27.61
CA PHE A 89 -4.95 15.06 -27.45
C PHE A 89 -4.63 15.01 -25.95
N ASP A 90 -3.35 14.76 -25.58
CA ASP A 90 -2.88 14.65 -24.18
C ASP A 90 -3.42 13.40 -23.43
N PRO A 91 -2.76 12.24 -23.61
CA PRO A 91 -3.38 10.97 -23.24
C PRO A 91 -3.22 10.57 -21.78
N ASP A 92 -2.40 11.23 -20.96
CA ASP A 92 -1.92 10.62 -19.71
C ASP A 92 -2.75 11.08 -18.51
N TYR A 93 -3.46 10.15 -17.87
CA TYR A 93 -4.33 10.42 -16.74
C TYR A 93 -3.90 9.63 -15.50
N PRO A 94 -3.14 10.24 -14.58
CA PRO A 94 -2.87 9.63 -13.29
C PRO A 94 -4.13 9.68 -12.42
N VAL A 95 -4.48 8.56 -11.79
CA VAL A 95 -5.60 8.44 -10.85
C VAL A 95 -5.10 7.83 -9.56
N VAL A 96 -5.25 8.55 -8.46
CA VAL A 96 -4.86 8.08 -7.13
C VAL A 96 -5.95 7.18 -6.57
N VAL A 97 -5.58 5.99 -6.09
CA VAL A 97 -6.49 5.03 -5.43
C VAL A 97 -6.14 4.91 -3.96
N ARG A 98 -4.88 4.55 -3.65
CA ARG A 98 -4.32 4.34 -2.30
C ARG A 98 -5.21 3.51 -1.39
N GLY A 99 -5.59 2.31 -1.85
CA GLY A 99 -6.47 1.42 -1.10
C GLY A 99 -6.41 -0.03 -1.58
N ASN A 100 -6.86 -0.95 -0.71
CA ASN A 100 -7.12 -2.34 -1.11
C ASN A 100 -8.41 -2.38 -1.92
N VAL A 101 -8.32 -2.82 -3.16
CA VAL A 101 -9.44 -2.89 -4.08
C VAL A 101 -9.56 -4.28 -4.67
N GLN A 102 -10.79 -4.76 -4.85
CA GLN A 102 -11.05 -6.03 -5.53
C GLN A 102 -11.33 -5.82 -7.02
N LYS A 103 -11.82 -4.65 -7.40
CA LYS A 103 -12.19 -4.31 -8.77
C LYS A 103 -11.92 -2.83 -9.08
N ILE A 104 -11.34 -2.58 -10.25
CA ILE A 104 -11.27 -1.25 -10.87
C ILE A 104 -12.14 -1.25 -12.13
N GLU A 105 -12.94 -0.20 -12.32
CA GLU A 105 -13.76 -0.02 -13.52
C GLU A 105 -13.47 1.33 -14.17
N ILE A 106 -13.42 1.35 -15.50
CA ILE A 106 -13.44 2.59 -16.29
C ILE A 106 -14.70 2.56 -17.14
N VAL A 107 -15.55 3.59 -17.02
CA VAL A 107 -16.84 3.68 -17.70
C VAL A 107 -16.88 4.94 -18.54
N ALA A 108 -17.12 4.82 -19.85
CA ALA A 108 -17.33 6.00 -20.69
C ALA A 108 -18.70 6.62 -20.38
N ARG A 109 -18.75 7.93 -20.08
CA ARG A 109 -20.01 8.61 -19.77
C ARG A 109 -20.95 8.63 -20.98
N ALA A 110 -22.23 8.91 -20.72
CA ALA A 110 -23.21 9.16 -21.76
C ALA A 110 -22.69 10.18 -22.79
N ASN A 111 -22.89 9.88 -24.08
CA ASN A 111 -22.41 10.67 -25.21
C ASN A 111 -20.87 10.80 -25.31
N SER A 112 -20.08 10.01 -24.58
CA SER A 112 -18.63 10.00 -24.69
C SER A 112 -18.12 8.81 -25.50
N ARG A 113 -16.96 8.97 -26.13
CA ARG A 113 -16.23 7.89 -26.81
C ARG A 113 -14.74 8.01 -26.52
N VAL A 114 -14.21 7.05 -25.78
CA VAL A 114 -12.87 7.12 -25.18
C VAL A 114 -12.04 5.92 -25.65
N ALA A 115 -10.90 6.17 -26.26
CA ALA A 115 -9.95 5.12 -26.66
C ALA A 115 -8.88 4.95 -25.60
N ILE A 116 -8.91 3.84 -24.85
CA ILE A 116 -7.83 3.48 -23.93
C ILE A 116 -6.66 2.91 -24.75
N ARG A 117 -5.49 3.53 -24.62
CA ARG A 117 -4.25 3.22 -25.35
C ARG A 117 -3.26 2.43 -24.50
N ASP A 118 -3.29 2.70 -23.21
CA ASP A 118 -2.47 2.04 -22.22
C ASP A 118 -3.17 2.16 -20.87
N PHE A 119 -2.92 1.21 -20.00
CA PHE A 119 -3.49 1.21 -18.66
C PHE A 119 -2.57 0.41 -17.75
N GLN A 120 -1.84 1.14 -16.91
CA GLN A 120 -0.93 0.61 -15.92
C GLN A 120 -1.55 0.76 -14.53
N ILE A 121 -1.42 -0.27 -13.72
CA ILE A 121 -1.85 -0.29 -12.32
C ILE A 121 -0.59 -0.47 -11.48
N PHE A 122 -0.24 0.56 -10.73
CA PHE A 122 0.88 0.51 -9.83
C PHE A 122 0.40 -0.12 -8.53
N THR A 123 0.78 -1.38 -8.36
CA THR A 123 0.59 -2.08 -7.10
C THR A 123 1.92 -2.07 -6.38
N THR A 124 1.97 -1.37 -5.24
CA THR A 124 3.03 -1.68 -4.30
C THR A 124 2.69 -3.05 -3.70
N PRO A 125 3.65 -3.95 -3.51
CA PRO A 125 3.55 -4.97 -2.49
C PRO A 125 3.64 -4.30 -1.13
N LYS A 126 2.87 -3.23 -0.89
CA LYS A 126 2.39 -2.92 0.43
C LYS A 126 1.39 -4.03 0.69
N VAL A 127 1.91 -5.12 1.26
CA VAL A 127 1.19 -5.65 2.41
C VAL A 127 1.04 -4.43 3.29
N TYR A 128 -0.16 -3.82 3.29
CA TYR A 128 -0.55 -2.98 4.40
C TYR A 128 -0.42 -3.89 5.61
N ASN A 129 0.74 -3.89 6.25
CA ASN A 129 0.83 -4.24 7.65
C ASN A 129 0.39 -3.00 8.43
N SER A 130 -0.83 -2.53 8.17
CA SER A 130 -1.62 -1.97 9.27
C SER A 130 -2.12 -3.16 10.07
N TYR A 131 -1.17 -3.78 10.77
CA TYR A 131 -1.34 -4.85 11.74
C TYR A 131 -2.47 -5.85 11.44
N VAL A 132 -2.14 -7.07 10.98
CA VAL A 132 -3.11 -8.18 11.02
C VAL A 132 -3.57 -8.28 12.48
N ARG A 133 -4.85 -7.97 12.79
CA ARG A 133 -5.44 -8.22 14.11
C ARG A 133 -5.40 -9.72 14.36
N LEU A 134 -4.27 -10.18 14.87
CA LEU A 134 -4.09 -11.58 15.22
C LEU A 134 -4.85 -11.83 16.51
N PRO A 135 -5.63 -12.92 16.57
CA PRO A 135 -6.16 -13.41 17.83
C PRO A 135 -5.02 -13.53 18.85
N ARG A 136 -5.29 -13.24 20.12
CA ARG A 136 -4.28 -13.26 21.21
C ARG A 136 -3.46 -14.57 21.23
N SER A 137 -4.07 -15.68 20.83
CA SER A 137 -3.46 -17.02 20.72
C SER A 137 -2.47 -17.20 19.58
N ALA A 138 -2.45 -16.30 18.58
CA ALA A 138 -1.56 -16.36 17.42
C ALA A 138 -0.45 -15.29 17.47
N ARG A 139 -0.48 -14.39 18.47
CA ARG A 139 0.53 -13.34 18.67
C ARG A 139 1.86 -13.90 19.17
N SER A 140 1.84 -15.02 19.89
CA SER A 140 3.04 -15.75 20.32
C SER A 140 3.86 -16.31 19.16
N ASP A 141 3.19 -16.56 18.02
CA ASP A 141 3.75 -17.20 16.83
C ASP A 141 4.08 -16.19 15.72
N TYR A 142 3.74 -14.90 15.92
CA TYR A 142 4.15 -13.85 15.01
C TYR A 142 5.65 -13.62 15.17
N SER A 143 6.37 -13.76 14.06
CA SER A 143 7.80 -13.59 14.09
C SER A 143 8.15 -12.15 14.43
N LEU A 144 9.15 -12.02 15.28
CA LEU A 144 9.85 -10.78 15.63
C LEU A 144 10.40 -10.01 14.44
N ASP A 145 10.52 -10.72 13.33
CA ASP A 145 11.48 -10.50 12.25
C ASP A 145 11.38 -9.15 11.55
N ASP A 146 10.36 -8.33 11.84
CA ASP A 146 10.05 -7.12 11.07
C ASP A 146 9.59 -5.89 11.88
N TRP A 147 9.66 -5.88 13.22
CA TRP A 147 9.25 -4.68 14.00
C TRP A 147 9.94 -3.41 13.52
N GLY A 148 11.24 -3.48 13.27
CA GLY A 148 12.00 -2.34 12.76
C GLY A 148 11.56 -1.93 11.36
N LYS A 149 11.24 -2.87 10.47
CA LYS A 149 10.69 -2.55 9.14
C LYS A 149 9.33 -1.88 9.24
N HIS A 150 8.42 -2.41 10.06
CA HIS A 150 7.09 -1.81 10.24
C HIS A 150 7.14 -0.42 10.82
N VAL A 151 7.98 -0.17 11.83
CA VAL A 151 8.15 1.19 12.35
C VAL A 151 8.74 2.11 11.28
N ILE A 152 9.69 1.67 10.44
CA ILE A 152 10.23 2.51 9.36
C ILE A 152 9.12 2.93 8.39
N ASP A 153 8.27 2.00 7.97
CA ASP A 153 7.18 2.26 7.03
C ASP A 153 6.13 3.19 7.65
N SER A 154 5.66 2.89 8.87
CA SER A 154 4.68 3.71 9.59
C SER A 154 5.22 5.12 9.89
N VAL A 155 6.49 5.25 10.28
CA VAL A 155 7.12 6.55 10.55
C VAL A 155 7.28 7.38 9.27
N TYR A 156 7.64 6.74 8.16
CA TYR A 156 7.68 7.41 6.87
C TYR A 156 6.30 7.95 6.52
N GLU A 157 5.28 7.10 6.57
CA GLU A 157 3.90 7.49 6.25
C GLU A 157 3.38 8.62 7.16
N LEU A 158 3.53 8.46 8.48
CA LEU A 158 3.17 9.47 9.47
C LEU A 158 3.80 10.82 9.14
N TYR A 159 5.10 10.84 8.86
CA TYR A 159 5.81 12.08 8.54
C TYR A 159 5.23 12.77 7.30
N TYR A 160 5.03 12.04 6.19
CA TYR A 160 4.51 12.63 4.96
C TYR A 160 3.06 13.10 5.12
N LEU A 161 2.20 12.32 5.78
CA LEU A 161 0.82 12.71 6.05
C LEU A 161 0.74 13.97 6.92
N MET A 162 1.53 14.03 8.00
CA MET A 162 1.55 15.19 8.87
C MET A 162 2.16 16.40 8.15
N ARG A 163 3.24 16.22 7.40
CA ARG A 163 3.91 17.31 6.65
C ARG A 163 2.97 17.92 5.61
N ASP A 164 2.32 17.10 4.81
CA ASP A 164 1.45 17.56 3.72
C ASP A 164 0.21 18.30 4.25
N LYS A 165 -0.18 18.01 5.50
CA LYS A 165 -1.26 18.70 6.23
C LYS A 165 -0.76 19.86 7.10
N GLY A 166 0.54 20.15 7.12
CA GLY A 166 1.12 21.21 7.96
C GLY A 166 1.05 20.94 9.47
N LEU A 167 0.97 19.66 9.88
CA LEU A 167 0.79 19.20 11.26
C LEU A 167 2.09 18.84 11.97
N ILE A 168 3.24 18.92 11.30
CA ILE A 168 4.55 18.62 11.89
C ILE A 168 5.56 19.70 11.55
N THR A 169 6.34 20.09 12.55
CA THR A 169 7.45 21.04 12.43
C THR A 169 8.79 20.31 12.21
N GLU A 170 9.81 21.06 11.77
CA GLU A 170 11.17 20.51 11.64
C GLU A 170 11.74 20.06 12.99
N ASP A 171 11.50 20.82 14.05
CA ASP A 171 11.95 20.47 15.41
C ASP A 171 11.31 19.16 15.89
N GLU A 172 10.04 18.94 15.59
CA GLU A 172 9.33 17.70 15.94
C GLU A 172 9.81 16.51 15.10
N TYR A 173 10.18 16.73 13.84
CA TYR A 173 10.84 15.71 13.04
C TYR A 173 12.17 15.28 13.69
N ILE A 174 13.00 16.24 14.11
CA ILE A 174 14.28 15.96 14.76
C ILE A 174 14.09 15.31 16.14
N THR A 175 13.04 15.69 16.86
CA THR A 175 12.78 15.25 18.24
C THR A 175 12.16 13.85 18.29
N TYR A 176 11.24 13.51 17.39
CA TYR A 176 10.43 12.29 17.49
C TYR A 176 10.64 11.33 16.32
N ILE A 177 10.51 11.83 15.08
CA ILE A 177 10.55 11.00 13.86
C ILE A 177 11.95 10.43 13.60
N GLN A 178 12.97 11.29 13.63
CA GLN A 178 14.34 10.88 13.32
C GLN A 178 14.89 9.86 14.33
N PRO A 179 14.73 10.03 15.66
CA PRO A 179 15.18 9.03 16.63
C PRO A 179 14.47 7.70 16.48
N MET A 180 13.14 7.71 16.31
CA MET A 180 12.34 6.50 16.13
C MET A 180 12.78 5.71 14.90
N ARG A 181 12.93 6.38 13.75
CA ARG A 181 13.44 5.76 12.51
C ARG A 181 14.84 5.16 12.71
N ARG A 182 15.74 5.87 13.39
CA ARG A 182 17.10 5.38 13.66
C ARG A 182 17.10 4.14 14.54
N LEU A 183 16.25 4.10 15.56
CA LEU A 183 16.11 2.95 16.45
C LEU A 183 15.49 1.76 15.72
N ALA A 184 14.48 1.99 14.89
CA ALA A 184 13.85 0.98 14.05
C ALA A 184 14.89 0.27 13.15
N ILE A 185 15.75 1.03 12.47
CA ILE A 185 16.86 0.48 11.67
C ILE A 185 17.81 -0.38 12.53
N ARG A 186 18.15 0.09 13.74
CA ARG A 186 19.07 -0.62 14.63
C ARG A 186 18.48 -1.91 15.20
N THR A 187 17.19 -1.89 15.50
CA THR A 187 16.42 -3.04 15.97
C THR A 187 16.34 -4.08 14.86
N GLN A 188 15.94 -3.68 13.65
CA GLN A 188 15.90 -4.57 12.49
C GLN A 188 17.26 -5.21 12.21
N ALA A 189 18.32 -4.41 12.14
CA ALA A 189 19.67 -4.93 11.91
C ALA A 189 20.19 -5.81 13.07
N SER A 190 19.60 -5.70 14.28
CA SER A 190 19.91 -6.61 15.38
C SER A 190 19.28 -7.97 15.15
N ASP A 191 18.04 -7.95 14.72
CA ASP A 191 17.14 -9.07 14.54
C ASP A 191 17.56 -9.90 13.32
N ASP A 192 17.85 -9.26 12.18
CA ASP A 192 18.41 -9.91 10.98
C ASP A 192 19.73 -10.65 11.27
N ALA A 193 20.45 -10.25 12.32
CA ALA A 193 21.78 -10.78 12.66
C ALA A 193 21.79 -11.73 13.86
N ARG A 194 20.71 -11.84 14.63
CA ARG A 194 20.69 -12.55 15.92
C ARG A 194 19.29 -13.07 16.24
N ASP A 195 19.23 -14.16 17.00
CA ASP A 195 17.97 -14.59 17.61
C ASP A 195 17.35 -13.46 18.43
N ALA A 196 16.04 -13.35 18.32
CA ALA A 196 15.27 -12.30 18.98
C ALA A 196 15.25 -12.38 20.50
N GLU A 197 15.53 -13.55 21.09
CA GLU A 197 15.73 -13.73 22.53
C GLU A 197 17.08 -13.17 23.02
N SER A 198 17.92 -12.67 22.11
CA SER A 198 19.17 -12.02 22.48
C SER A 198 18.91 -10.79 23.35
N ILE A 199 19.60 -10.69 24.49
CA ILE A 199 19.62 -9.49 25.36
C ILE A 199 19.93 -8.22 24.56
N ARG A 200 20.72 -8.31 23.49
CA ARG A 200 21.04 -7.16 22.63
C ARG A 200 19.86 -6.73 21.76
N THR A 201 19.05 -7.67 21.29
CA THR A 201 17.84 -7.38 20.52
C THR A 201 16.76 -6.85 21.45
N TYR A 202 16.58 -7.44 22.64
CA TYR A 202 15.73 -6.91 23.71
C TYR A 202 16.01 -5.43 23.99
N ARG A 203 17.26 -5.05 24.29
CA ARG A 203 17.61 -3.66 24.63
C ARG A 203 17.21 -2.68 23.53
N LYS A 204 17.42 -3.05 22.26
CA LYS A 204 17.08 -2.19 21.13
C LYS A 204 15.58 -2.13 20.86
N ALA A 205 14.88 -3.25 21.00
CA ALA A 205 13.44 -3.30 20.92
C ALA A 205 12.81 -2.42 22.01
N ARG A 206 13.31 -2.51 23.25
CA ARG A 206 12.91 -1.63 24.34
C ARG A 206 13.16 -0.15 24.03
N GLU A 207 14.36 0.22 23.58
CA GLU A 207 14.66 1.61 23.16
C GLU A 207 13.70 2.07 22.04
N LEU A 208 13.37 1.19 21.09
CA LEU A 208 12.41 1.48 20.03
C LEU A 208 11.01 1.74 20.61
N ALA A 209 10.51 0.88 21.49
CA ALA A 209 9.22 1.05 22.14
C ALA A 209 9.16 2.36 22.96
N GLU A 210 10.21 2.66 23.74
CA GLU A 210 10.34 3.92 24.48
C GLU A 210 10.33 5.15 23.54
N SER A 211 10.88 5.02 22.33
CA SER A 211 10.85 6.10 21.33
C SER A 211 9.49 6.29 20.67
N ILE A 212 8.71 5.21 20.48
CA ILE A 212 7.32 5.30 20.01
C ILE A 212 6.51 6.04 21.06
N LYS A 213 6.64 5.64 22.32
CA LYS A 213 5.97 6.30 23.44
C LYS A 213 6.34 7.78 23.56
N ALA A 214 7.62 8.12 23.43
CA ALA A 214 8.05 9.52 23.47
C ALA A 214 7.39 10.38 22.38
N ALA A 215 6.92 9.78 21.28
CA ALA A 215 6.21 10.45 20.19
C ALA A 215 4.69 10.58 20.40
N GLU A 216 4.17 10.24 21.58
CA GLU A 216 2.76 10.42 21.95
C GLU A 216 2.18 11.82 21.64
N PRO A 217 2.94 12.94 21.80
CA PRO A 217 2.45 14.25 21.38
C PRO A 217 2.10 14.36 19.89
N LEU A 218 2.71 13.55 19.02
CA LEU A 218 2.35 13.48 17.60
C LEU A 218 1.04 12.72 17.39
N PHE A 219 0.80 11.65 18.15
CA PHE A 219 -0.42 10.83 18.06
C PHE A 219 -1.63 11.56 18.64
N GLU A 220 -1.47 12.28 19.75
CA GLU A 220 -2.49 13.18 20.29
C GLU A 220 -2.96 14.21 19.25
N ARG A 221 -2.03 14.69 18.40
CA ARG A 221 -2.36 15.61 17.32
C ARG A 221 -3.18 14.96 16.21
N THR A 222 -3.02 13.66 15.95
CA THR A 222 -3.83 12.97 14.93
C THR A 222 -5.30 12.95 15.34
N LEU A 223 -5.58 12.74 16.64
CA LEU A 223 -6.93 12.76 17.20
C LEU A 223 -7.66 14.10 16.97
N MET A 224 -6.92 15.21 16.93
CA MET A 224 -7.49 16.55 16.71
C MET A 224 -7.97 16.79 15.28
N VAL A 225 -7.46 16.04 14.31
CA VAL A 225 -7.69 16.29 12.87
C VAL A 225 -8.77 15.35 12.30
N MET A 226 -9.19 14.32 13.06
CA MET A 226 -10.19 13.33 12.66
C MET A 226 -9.88 12.72 11.29
N ASP A 227 -8.61 12.35 11.08
CA ASP A 227 -8.14 11.75 9.85
C ASP A 227 -7.92 10.26 10.07
N GLN A 228 -8.80 9.45 9.49
CA GLN A 228 -8.77 8.00 9.66
C GLN A 228 -7.40 7.40 9.28
N HIS A 229 -6.69 7.98 8.32
CA HIS A 229 -5.42 7.45 7.88
C HIS A 229 -4.32 7.72 8.90
N LEU A 230 -4.25 8.95 9.42
CA LEU A 230 -3.36 9.28 10.53
C LEU A 230 -3.67 8.45 11.78
N ASP A 231 -4.96 8.24 12.09
CA ASP A 231 -5.37 7.43 13.23
C ASP A 231 -4.90 5.97 13.10
N MET A 232 -5.00 5.38 11.92
CA MET A 232 -4.53 4.02 11.66
C MET A 232 -3.01 3.90 11.82
N VAL A 233 -2.24 4.85 11.31
CA VAL A 233 -0.78 4.84 11.45
C VAL A 233 -0.35 4.99 12.92
N SER A 234 -1.05 5.85 13.67
CA SER A 234 -0.84 5.98 15.13
C SER A 234 -1.16 4.66 15.86
N ILE A 235 -2.26 4.00 15.51
CA ILE A 235 -2.63 2.69 16.07
C ILE A 235 -1.56 1.63 15.77
N ASP A 236 -1.02 1.60 14.56
CA ASP A 236 0.00 0.63 14.17
C ASP A 236 1.28 0.79 15.02
N LEU A 237 1.75 2.03 15.16
CA LEU A 237 2.92 2.33 16.00
C LEU A 237 2.70 1.94 17.46
N LEU A 238 1.56 2.32 18.03
CA LEU A 238 1.21 1.97 19.41
C LEU A 238 1.07 0.46 19.60
N THR A 239 0.54 -0.25 18.61
CA THR A 239 0.42 -1.71 18.69
C THR A 239 1.78 -2.39 18.67
N ILE A 240 2.73 -1.91 17.84
CA ILE A 240 4.11 -2.42 17.85
C ILE A 240 4.76 -2.18 19.21
N MET A 241 4.52 -1.03 19.83
CA MET A 241 5.00 -0.72 21.18
C MET A 241 4.47 -1.72 22.22
N GLU A 242 3.17 -1.98 22.22
CA GLU A 242 2.52 -2.96 23.11
C GLU A 242 3.04 -4.38 22.88
N ASP A 243 3.27 -4.77 21.62
CA ASP A 243 3.82 -6.10 21.31
C ASP A 243 5.24 -6.29 21.82
N ILE A 244 6.08 -5.25 21.72
CA ILE A 244 7.44 -5.28 22.26
C ILE A 244 7.38 -5.43 23.78
N SER A 245 6.51 -4.67 24.44
CA SER A 245 6.23 -4.72 25.89
C SER A 245 5.82 -6.12 26.34
N GLU A 246 4.77 -6.68 25.74
CA GLU A 246 4.23 -8.02 26.04
C GLU A 246 5.29 -9.10 25.82
N LYS A 247 6.06 -9.01 24.73
CA LYS A 247 7.03 -10.05 24.40
C LYS A 247 8.14 -10.20 25.44
N TYR A 248 8.65 -9.07 25.91
CA TYR A 248 9.78 -9.05 26.83
C TYR A 248 9.37 -8.81 28.27
N ASP A 249 8.07 -8.83 28.56
CA ASP A 249 7.48 -8.69 29.88
C ASP A 249 8.06 -7.49 30.63
N PHE A 250 7.99 -6.30 30.01
CA PHE A 250 8.40 -5.05 30.65
C PHE A 250 7.30 -4.01 30.52
N ASP A 251 7.14 -3.22 31.57
CA ASP A 251 6.13 -2.18 31.60
C ASP A 251 6.58 -0.95 30.81
N ILE A 252 5.66 -0.43 29.98
CA ILE A 252 5.82 0.78 29.21
C ILE A 252 4.72 1.81 29.54
N GLU A 253 4.28 1.87 30.80
CA GLU A 253 3.38 2.91 31.37
C GLU A 253 3.94 4.32 31.50
#